data_AF-A0A3B9U901-F1
#
_entry.id   AF-A0A3B9U901-F1
#
_cell.length_a   1.000
_cell.length_b   1.000
_cell.length_c   1.000
_cell.angle_alpha   90.00
_cell.angle_beta   90.00
_cell.angle_gamma   90.00
#
_symmetry.space_group_name_H-M   'P 1'
#
loop_
_entity.id
_entity.type
_entity.pdbx_description
1 polymer ?
#
loop_
_entity_poly.entity_id
_entity_poly.type
_entity_poly.pdbx_seq_one_letter_code
_entity_poly.pdbx_strand_id
1 'polypeptide(L)'
;NMRKAISEGKFREDLYYRLNTIPIQMPPLRERGQDIPLLFRLFALQTAEKYKLPKITLTDKAKLLLMQYKWPGNVRQLKNITEQISVLSEKREIDAETLSQFIPQAPESTELATIENTGKHSYESERELLYKVLYELRGNVTELKQEIDALKKQLGEHGAMTAQQYGHSLPHIANGQMATVQAEDAVAEEIKNEPTEPMTREEHDKKEIMEALEKANGRRREAAIALGISDRTLYRRLKQYGLD
;
A
#
# COMPACT_ATOMS: atom_id res chain seq x y z
N ASN A 1 23.30 -14.73 3.42
CA ASN A 1 22.36 -14.67 4.58
C ASN A 1 21.76 -16.02 4.96
N MET A 2 21.32 -16.90 4.03
CA MET A 2 20.68 -18.20 4.37
C MET A 2 21.36 -19.02 5.48
N ARG A 3 22.68 -19.27 5.40
CA ARG A 3 23.41 -20.04 6.44
C ARG A 3 23.30 -19.43 7.84
N LYS A 4 23.28 -18.09 7.95
CA LYS A 4 23.11 -17.39 9.23
C LYS A 4 21.69 -17.55 9.78
N ALA A 5 20.67 -17.52 8.91
CA ALA A 5 19.28 -17.76 9.30
C ALA A 5 19.03 -19.19 9.81
N ILE A 6 19.82 -20.18 9.34
CA ILE A 6 19.79 -21.55 9.87
C ILE A 6 20.40 -21.59 11.28
N SER A 7 21.60 -21.02 11.47
CA SER A 7 22.23 -20.94 12.80
C SER A 7 21.45 -20.08 13.82
N GLU A 8 20.64 -19.12 13.34
CA GLU A 8 19.72 -18.33 14.17
C GLU A 8 18.36 -19.03 14.40
N GLY A 9 18.17 -20.28 13.94
CA GLY A 9 16.93 -21.05 14.09
C GLY A 9 15.74 -20.54 13.25
N LYS A 10 15.90 -19.42 12.55
CA LYS A 10 14.87 -18.76 11.71
C LYS A 10 14.58 -19.50 10.41
N PHE A 11 15.42 -20.45 10.00
CA PHE A 11 15.24 -21.25 8.79
C PHE A 11 15.52 -22.74 9.04
N ARG A 12 14.62 -23.62 8.57
CA ARG A 12 14.75 -25.07 8.71
C ARG A 12 15.89 -25.63 7.85
N GLU A 13 16.81 -26.34 8.49
CA GLU A 13 17.97 -26.94 7.83
C GLU A 13 17.58 -28.03 6.82
N ASP A 14 16.60 -28.87 7.13
CA ASP A 14 16.10 -29.92 6.21
C ASP A 14 15.40 -29.38 4.96
N LEU A 15 15.00 -28.09 4.98
CA LEU A 15 14.47 -27.36 3.83
C LEU A 15 15.61 -26.73 3.01
N TYR A 16 16.69 -26.28 3.67
CA TYR A 16 17.87 -25.73 3.00
C TYR A 16 18.53 -26.78 2.10
N TYR A 17 18.81 -27.99 2.60
CA TYR A 17 19.45 -29.02 1.78
C TYR A 17 18.56 -29.55 0.64
N ARG A 18 17.23 -29.38 0.72
CA ARG A 18 16.30 -29.71 -0.39
C ARG A 18 16.20 -28.62 -1.46
N LEU A 19 16.38 -27.36 -1.09
CA LEU A 19 16.34 -26.22 -2.03
C LEU A 19 17.71 -25.90 -2.63
N ASN A 20 18.81 -26.20 -1.93
CA ASN A 20 20.18 -25.89 -2.32
C ASN A 20 20.86 -27.05 -3.08
N THR A 21 20.11 -27.85 -3.84
CA THR A 21 20.64 -29.00 -4.60
C THR A 21 21.60 -28.57 -5.72
N ILE A 22 21.31 -27.45 -6.41
CA ILE A 22 22.19 -26.82 -7.39
C ILE A 22 22.19 -25.30 -7.12
N PRO A 23 23.23 -24.73 -6.50
CA PRO A 23 23.24 -23.32 -6.12
C PRO A 23 23.58 -22.39 -7.30
N ILE A 24 22.56 -21.88 -7.99
CA ILE A 24 22.73 -20.84 -9.01
C ILE A 24 22.96 -19.49 -8.31
N GLN A 25 24.18 -18.96 -8.39
CA GLN A 25 24.48 -17.59 -7.96
C GLN A 25 24.06 -16.60 -9.06
N MET A 26 23.14 -15.68 -8.76
CA MET A 26 22.80 -14.59 -9.67
C MET A 26 23.75 -13.41 -9.41
N PRO A 27 24.62 -13.02 -10.36
CA PRO A 27 25.48 -11.86 -10.17
C PRO A 27 24.65 -10.56 -10.17
N PRO A 28 24.97 -9.58 -9.30
CA PRO A 28 24.28 -8.31 -9.23
C PRO A 28 24.51 -7.47 -10.50
N LEU A 29 23.60 -6.54 -10.75
CA LEU A 29 23.50 -5.81 -12.01
C LEU A 29 24.78 -5.05 -12.39
N ARG A 30 25.50 -4.49 -11.41
CA ARG A 30 26.80 -3.81 -11.59
C ARG A 30 27.89 -4.70 -12.22
N GLU A 31 27.88 -6.01 -11.94
CA GLU A 31 28.86 -6.98 -12.47
C GLU A 31 28.49 -7.43 -13.89
N ARG A 32 27.28 -7.04 -14.35
CA ARG A 32 26.75 -7.28 -15.69
C ARG A 32 26.71 -5.98 -16.51
N GLY A 33 27.75 -5.14 -16.40
CA GLY A 33 27.71 -3.73 -16.85
C GLY A 33 27.17 -3.48 -18.27
N GLN A 34 27.48 -4.34 -19.24
CA GLN A 34 27.01 -4.22 -20.62
C GLN A 34 25.51 -4.55 -20.80
N ASP A 35 24.91 -5.30 -19.87
CA ASP A 35 23.47 -5.59 -19.89
C ASP A 35 22.65 -4.38 -19.44
N ILE A 36 23.24 -3.40 -18.73
CA ILE A 36 22.52 -2.27 -18.12
C ILE A 36 21.80 -1.41 -19.18
N PRO A 37 22.46 -0.92 -20.26
CA PRO A 37 21.77 -0.16 -21.30
C PRO A 37 20.76 -1.00 -22.11
N LEU A 38 21.00 -2.31 -22.23
CA LEU A 38 20.12 -3.23 -22.94
C LEU A 38 18.82 -3.50 -22.14
N LEU A 39 18.94 -3.69 -20.83
CA LEU A 39 17.81 -3.81 -19.91
C LEU A 39 17.03 -2.50 -19.80
N PHE A 40 17.69 -1.34 -19.76
CA PHE A 40 17.01 -0.04 -19.84
C PHE A 40 16.18 0.05 -21.13
N ARG A 41 16.77 -0.29 -22.30
CA ARG A 41 16.06 -0.27 -23.59
C ARG A 41 14.86 -1.23 -23.62
N LEU A 42 14.97 -2.40 -22.98
CA LEU A 42 13.86 -3.35 -22.83
C LEU A 42 12.73 -2.75 -21.98
N PHE A 43 13.04 -2.20 -20.81
CA PHE A 43 12.02 -1.61 -19.93
C PHE A 43 11.38 -0.37 -20.53
N ALA A 44 12.16 0.50 -21.19
CA ALA A 44 11.66 1.67 -21.92
C ALA A 44 10.69 1.32 -23.06
N LEU A 45 10.90 0.19 -23.73
CA LEU A 45 9.98 -0.33 -24.75
C LEU A 45 8.71 -0.87 -24.09
N GLN A 46 8.83 -1.65 -23.01
CA GLN A 46 7.69 -2.18 -22.26
C GLN A 46 6.82 -1.08 -21.64
N THR A 47 7.40 0.02 -21.16
CA THR A 47 6.64 1.15 -20.61
C THR A 47 6.02 2.00 -21.71
N ALA A 48 6.71 2.21 -22.83
CA ALA A 48 6.15 2.84 -24.02
C ALA A 48 4.91 2.09 -24.53
N GLU A 49 4.96 0.76 -24.61
CA GLU A 49 3.83 -0.08 -25.01
C GLU A 49 2.69 -0.04 -23.98
N LYS A 50 2.99 -0.33 -22.70
CA LYS A 50 2.03 -0.36 -21.58
C LYS A 50 1.24 0.95 -21.41
N TYR A 51 1.90 2.09 -21.57
CA TYR A 51 1.31 3.42 -21.38
C TYR A 51 0.98 4.15 -22.69
N LYS A 52 1.23 3.52 -23.85
CA LYS A 52 1.10 4.13 -25.20
C LYS A 52 1.90 5.43 -25.36
N LEU A 53 3.05 5.52 -24.69
CA LEU A 53 3.96 6.67 -24.70
C LEU A 53 5.02 6.51 -25.80
N PRO A 54 5.60 7.60 -26.33
CA PRO A 54 6.73 7.51 -27.25
C PRO A 54 7.95 6.90 -26.55
N LYS A 55 8.63 5.97 -27.22
CA LYS A 55 9.88 5.35 -26.74
C LYS A 55 10.92 6.41 -26.35
N ILE A 56 11.59 6.20 -25.23
CA ILE A 56 12.72 7.03 -24.78
C ILE A 56 14.07 6.42 -25.20
N THR A 57 15.09 7.26 -25.37
CA THR A 57 16.47 6.89 -25.70
C THR A 57 17.47 7.62 -24.80
N LEU A 58 18.63 7.00 -24.55
CA LEU A 58 19.71 7.57 -23.73
C LEU A 58 20.81 8.15 -24.62
N THR A 59 21.33 9.33 -24.28
CA THR A 59 22.59 9.83 -24.87
C THR A 59 23.78 9.02 -24.33
N ASP A 60 24.92 9.02 -25.03
CA ASP A 60 26.08 8.18 -24.62
C ASP A 60 26.64 8.57 -23.24
N LYS A 61 26.57 9.86 -22.87
CA LYS A 61 26.88 10.33 -21.51
C LYS A 61 25.95 9.69 -20.47
N ALA A 62 24.65 9.60 -20.77
CA ALA A 62 23.67 8.99 -19.89
C ALA A 62 23.89 7.47 -19.74
N LYS A 63 24.28 6.76 -20.82
CA LYS A 63 24.65 5.33 -20.77
C LYS A 63 25.83 5.08 -19.83
N LEU A 64 26.89 5.90 -19.91
CA LEU A 64 28.06 5.79 -19.05
C LEU A 64 27.70 5.97 -17.56
N LEU A 65 26.87 6.97 -17.24
CA LEU A 65 26.40 7.21 -15.87
C LEU A 65 25.56 6.03 -15.34
N LEU A 66 24.69 5.46 -16.19
CA LEU A 66 23.93 4.24 -15.91
C LEU A 66 24.84 3.03 -15.60
N MET A 67 25.95 2.88 -16.33
CA MET A 67 26.90 1.78 -16.13
C MET A 67 27.80 1.97 -14.88
N GLN A 68 28.09 3.20 -14.50
CA GLN A 68 28.92 3.52 -13.32
C GLN A 68 28.16 3.41 -11.99
N TYR A 69 26.82 3.50 -12.01
CA TYR A 69 26.01 3.43 -10.80
C TYR A 69 25.97 2.02 -10.18
N LYS A 70 25.92 1.95 -8.84
CA LYS A 70 26.06 0.68 -8.08
C LYS A 70 24.84 -0.24 -8.11
N TRP A 71 23.66 0.29 -8.48
CA TRP A 71 22.37 -0.41 -8.51
C TRP A 71 22.07 -1.27 -7.25
N PRO A 72 21.98 -0.68 -6.05
CA PRO A 72 21.65 -1.42 -4.82
C PRO A 72 20.35 -2.23 -4.93
N GLY A 73 19.31 -1.70 -5.60
CA GLY A 73 18.07 -2.44 -5.89
C GLY A 73 18.10 -3.30 -7.15
N ASN A 74 19.28 -3.49 -7.76
CA ASN A 74 19.51 -4.26 -9.00
C ASN A 74 18.49 -3.93 -10.10
N VAL A 75 18.01 -4.95 -10.83
CA VAL A 75 17.07 -4.83 -11.95
C VAL A 75 15.75 -4.16 -11.54
N ARG A 76 15.31 -4.30 -10.27
CA ARG A 76 14.09 -3.63 -9.76
C ARG A 76 14.25 -2.11 -9.74
N GLN A 77 15.40 -1.62 -9.29
CA GLN A 77 15.70 -0.18 -9.29
C GLN A 77 15.84 0.35 -10.71
N LEU A 78 16.53 -0.39 -11.60
CA LEU A 78 16.65 -0.03 -13.01
C LEU A 78 15.27 0.09 -13.69
N LYS A 79 14.39 -0.91 -13.51
CA LYS A 79 13.02 -0.85 -14.05
C LYS A 79 12.25 0.34 -13.49
N ASN A 80 12.23 0.54 -12.17
CA ASN A 80 11.47 1.62 -11.54
C ASN A 80 11.92 3.00 -12.04
N ILE A 81 13.23 3.24 -12.12
CA ILE A 81 13.79 4.50 -12.64
C ILE A 81 13.48 4.67 -14.13
N THR A 82 13.55 3.59 -14.93
CA THR A 82 13.16 3.65 -16.36
C THR A 82 11.67 3.99 -16.53
N GLU A 83 10.80 3.42 -15.70
CA GLU A 83 9.35 3.67 -15.70
C GLU A 83 9.00 5.09 -15.23
N GLN A 84 9.70 5.61 -14.22
CA GLN A 84 9.60 7.02 -13.80
C GLN A 84 10.06 7.98 -14.90
N ILE A 85 11.24 7.77 -15.48
CA ILE A 85 11.77 8.58 -16.59
C ILE A 85 10.79 8.55 -17.78
N SER A 86 10.27 7.37 -18.14
CA SER A 86 9.34 7.19 -19.26
C SER A 86 8.01 7.93 -19.09
N VAL A 87 7.56 8.16 -17.84
CA VAL A 87 6.29 8.85 -17.53
C VAL A 87 6.50 10.35 -17.27
N LEU A 88 7.57 10.71 -16.56
CA LEU A 88 7.80 12.09 -16.08
C LEU A 88 8.64 12.94 -17.04
N SER A 89 9.37 12.35 -17.98
CA SER A 89 10.17 13.13 -18.95
C SER A 89 9.31 13.60 -20.12
N GLU A 90 9.30 14.91 -20.35
CA GLU A 90 8.74 15.52 -21.58
C GLU A 90 9.61 15.17 -22.80
N LYS A 91 10.94 15.30 -22.64
CA LYS A 91 11.94 14.92 -23.64
C LYS A 91 11.97 13.40 -23.83
N ARG A 92 12.20 12.97 -25.07
CA ARG A 92 12.36 11.55 -25.44
C ARG A 92 13.81 11.11 -25.56
N GLU A 93 14.72 12.05 -25.75
CA GLU A 93 16.15 11.84 -25.55
C GLU A 93 16.52 12.27 -24.12
N ILE A 94 17.16 11.37 -23.37
CA ILE A 94 17.43 11.50 -21.95
C ILE A 94 18.94 11.68 -21.75
N ASP A 95 19.29 12.86 -21.23
CA ASP A 95 20.67 13.24 -20.91
C ASP A 95 21.11 12.79 -19.53
N ALA A 96 22.42 12.82 -19.30
CA ALA A 96 23.04 12.47 -18.02
C ALA A 96 22.51 13.34 -16.86
N GLU A 97 22.24 14.63 -17.10
CA GLU A 97 21.67 15.55 -16.12
C GLU A 97 20.25 15.16 -15.72
N THR A 98 19.36 14.98 -16.70
CA THR A 98 17.99 14.46 -16.48
C THR A 98 18.00 13.10 -15.78
N LEU A 99 18.85 12.18 -16.21
CA LEU A 99 19.03 10.88 -15.56
C LEU A 99 19.49 11.01 -14.10
N SER A 100 20.38 11.96 -13.81
CA SER A 100 20.90 12.18 -12.45
C SER A 100 19.86 12.75 -11.47
N GLN A 101 18.78 13.34 -11.96
CA GLN A 101 17.64 13.79 -11.14
C GLN A 101 16.76 12.62 -10.67
N PHE A 102 16.68 11.54 -11.45
CA PHE A 102 15.90 10.34 -11.10
C PHE A 102 16.72 9.24 -10.40
N ILE A 103 18.05 9.29 -10.50
CA ILE A 103 18.96 8.39 -9.78
C ILE A 103 19.28 9.00 -8.40
N PRO A 104 19.00 8.30 -7.27
CA PRO A 104 19.39 8.77 -5.95
C PRO A 104 20.91 8.94 -5.84
N GLN A 105 21.34 10.19 -5.61
CA GLN A 105 22.75 10.57 -5.46
C GLN A 105 23.32 10.15 -4.11
N ALA A 106 22.48 10.10 -3.07
CA ALA A 106 22.86 9.62 -1.76
C ALA A 106 23.11 8.10 -1.80
N PRO A 107 24.22 7.60 -1.22
CA PRO A 107 24.44 6.17 -1.02
C PRO A 107 23.61 5.68 0.18
N GLU A 108 22.30 5.90 0.15
CA GLU A 108 21.42 5.45 1.22
C GLU A 108 21.47 3.93 1.33
N SER A 109 21.92 3.48 2.49
CA SER A 109 21.55 2.26 3.18
C SER A 109 21.07 1.11 2.28
N THR A 110 21.99 0.19 1.97
CA THR A 110 21.60 -1.16 1.49
C THR A 110 20.88 -1.96 2.61
N GLU A 111 20.83 -1.39 3.80
CA GLU A 111 19.93 -1.76 4.88
C GLU A 111 18.49 -1.48 4.46
N LEU A 112 17.82 -2.55 4.00
CA LEU A 112 16.42 -2.77 4.36
C LEU A 112 16.27 -2.36 5.83
N ALA A 113 15.39 -1.40 6.12
CA ALA A 113 15.18 -0.91 7.48
C ALA A 113 15.05 -2.10 8.43
N THR A 114 16.04 -2.29 9.29
CA THR A 114 16.04 -3.40 10.23
C THR A 114 14.96 -3.10 11.26
N ILE A 115 13.80 -3.72 11.07
CA ILE A 115 12.90 -4.03 12.17
C ILE A 115 13.76 -4.89 13.10
N GLU A 116 14.37 -4.23 14.09
CA GLU A 116 15.35 -4.81 14.99
C GLU A 116 14.65 -5.80 15.91
N ASN A 117 14.48 -7.03 15.40
CA ASN A 117 13.87 -8.16 16.08
C ASN A 117 14.80 -8.72 17.17
N THR A 118 15.27 -7.80 18.02
CA THR A 118 15.63 -8.02 19.41
C THR A 118 14.44 -8.71 20.07
N GLY A 119 14.69 -9.72 20.92
CA GLY A 119 13.63 -10.50 21.56
C GLY A 119 12.85 -9.76 22.66
N LYS A 120 12.76 -8.42 22.58
CA LYS A 120 12.16 -7.51 23.55
C LYS A 120 11.60 -6.23 22.89
N HIS A 121 10.87 -6.35 21.78
CA HIS A 121 9.90 -5.30 21.47
C HIS A 121 8.84 -5.28 22.58
N SER A 122 8.90 -4.30 23.49
CA SER A 122 7.72 -3.99 24.29
C SER A 122 6.68 -3.42 23.33
N TYR A 123 5.46 -3.97 23.37
CA TYR A 123 4.30 -3.42 22.66
C TYR A 123 4.09 -1.93 22.98
N GLU A 124 4.58 -1.46 24.13
CA GLU A 124 4.52 -0.07 24.56
C GLU A 124 5.27 0.87 23.61
N SER A 125 6.46 0.51 23.11
CA SER A 125 7.25 1.38 22.25
C SER A 125 6.68 1.50 20.82
N GLU A 126 6.13 0.40 20.29
CA GLU A 126 5.39 0.43 19.01
C GLU A 126 4.07 1.19 19.18
N ARG A 127 3.37 1.00 20.31
CA ARG A 127 2.16 1.74 20.68
C ARG A 127 2.40 3.24 20.85
N GLU A 128 3.51 3.66 21.47
CA GLU A 128 3.88 5.08 21.61
C GLU A 128 4.19 5.72 20.25
N LEU A 129 4.92 5.02 19.38
CA LEU A 129 5.17 5.49 18.01
C LEU A 129 3.85 5.60 17.21
N LEU A 130 2.97 4.60 17.31
CA LEU A 130 1.64 4.63 16.70
C LEU A 130 0.77 5.76 17.25
N TYR A 131 0.74 5.98 18.57
CA TYR A 131 -0.01 7.11 19.15
C TYR A 131 0.53 8.46 18.70
N LYS A 132 1.86 8.63 18.58
CA LYS A 132 2.45 9.85 18.05
C LYS A 132 2.03 10.11 16.60
N VAL A 133 2.15 9.12 15.73
CA VAL A 133 1.73 9.21 14.32
C VAL A 133 0.22 9.47 14.19
N LEU A 134 -0.62 8.83 15.01
CA LEU A 134 -2.07 9.07 15.04
C LEU A 134 -2.42 10.46 15.58
N TYR A 135 -1.64 11.02 16.50
CA TYR A 135 -1.83 12.39 17.00
C TYR A 135 -1.44 13.44 15.95
N GLU A 136 -0.31 13.24 15.26
CA GLU A 136 0.11 14.08 14.13
C GLU A 136 -0.92 14.02 12.99
N LEU A 137 -1.39 12.83 12.61
CA LEU A 137 -2.48 12.67 11.63
C LEU A 137 -3.78 13.35 12.07
N ARG A 138 -4.15 13.28 13.36
CA ARG A 138 -5.33 13.98 13.89
C ARG A 138 -5.19 15.49 13.74
N GLY A 139 -4.01 16.05 14.06
CA GLY A 139 -3.70 17.47 13.87
C GLY A 139 -3.91 17.90 12.43
N ASN A 140 -3.24 17.22 11.50
CA ASN A 140 -3.34 17.48 10.06
C ASN A 140 -4.77 17.38 9.53
N VAL A 141 -5.59 16.44 10.03
CA VAL A 141 -7.01 16.33 9.65
C VAL A 141 -7.85 17.47 10.22
N THR A 142 -7.57 17.97 11.43
CA THR A 142 -8.26 19.16 11.96
C THR A 142 -7.85 20.45 11.25
N GLU A 143 -6.58 20.57 10.86
CA GLU A 143 -6.05 21.71 10.10
C GLU A 143 -6.65 21.74 8.68
N LEU A 144 -6.57 20.62 7.94
CA LEU A 144 -7.21 20.47 6.63
C LEU A 144 -8.73 20.72 6.68
N LYS A 145 -9.41 20.34 7.77
CA LYS A 145 -10.83 20.68 7.94
C LYS A 145 -11.05 22.19 8.06
N GLN A 146 -10.21 22.88 8.85
CA GLN A 146 -10.28 24.34 8.98
C GLN A 146 -9.97 25.06 7.67
N GLU A 147 -9.01 24.57 6.88
CA GLU A 147 -8.76 25.07 5.52
C GLU A 147 -9.96 24.86 4.60
N ILE A 148 -10.58 23.67 4.61
CA ILE A 148 -11.77 23.38 3.80
C ILE A 148 -12.97 24.26 4.22
N ASP A 149 -13.21 24.44 5.51
CA ASP A 149 -14.31 25.30 6.00
C ASP A 149 -14.04 26.79 5.69
N ALA A 150 -12.78 27.24 5.71
CA ALA A 150 -12.38 28.58 5.27
C ALA A 150 -12.51 28.79 3.75
N LEU A 151 -12.05 27.84 2.94
CA LEU A 151 -12.17 27.87 1.48
C LEU A 151 -13.64 27.84 1.05
N LYS A 152 -14.46 27.02 1.72
CA LYS A 152 -15.91 26.96 1.53
C LYS A 152 -16.60 28.27 1.90
N LYS A 153 -16.11 28.98 2.92
CA LYS A 153 -16.59 30.33 3.25
C LYS A 153 -16.25 31.35 2.16
N GLN A 154 -15.02 31.36 1.64
CA GLN A 154 -14.63 32.21 0.51
C GLN A 154 -15.45 31.93 -0.76
N LEU A 155 -15.75 30.66 -1.05
CA LEU A 155 -16.66 30.27 -2.13
C LEU A 155 -18.10 30.75 -1.88
N GLY A 156 -18.59 30.65 -0.64
CA GLY A 156 -19.92 31.11 -0.25
C GLY A 156 -20.09 32.63 -0.38
N GLU A 157 -19.07 33.40 -0.01
CA GLU A 157 -19.08 34.86 -0.13
C GLU A 157 -19.02 35.35 -1.59
N HIS A 158 -18.40 34.58 -2.49
CA HIS A 158 -18.43 34.87 -3.94
C HIS A 158 -19.66 34.32 -4.69
N GLY A 159 -20.40 33.37 -4.12
CA GLY A 159 -21.57 32.74 -4.78
C GLY A 159 -22.83 33.62 -4.88
N ALA A 160 -22.86 34.78 -4.21
CA ALA A 160 -24.08 35.59 -4.02
C ALA A 160 -24.48 36.48 -5.21
N MET A 161 -23.70 36.54 -6.31
CA MET A 161 -24.01 37.38 -7.48
C MET A 161 -23.68 36.72 -8.83
N THR A 162 -24.54 35.80 -9.29
CA THR A 162 -24.87 35.63 -10.73
C THR A 162 -26.11 34.74 -10.93
N ALA A 163 -26.65 34.74 -12.16
CA ALA A 163 -27.64 33.77 -12.66
C ALA A 163 -29.08 33.77 -12.07
N GLN A 164 -29.64 34.95 -11.75
CA GLN A 164 -31.09 35.15 -11.91
C GLN A 164 -31.45 35.48 -13.38
N GLN A 165 -31.17 34.56 -14.33
CA GLN A 165 -31.68 34.74 -15.69
C GLN A 165 -31.69 33.46 -16.56
N TYR A 166 -32.68 33.40 -17.45
CA TYR A 166 -32.90 32.43 -18.55
C TYR A 166 -33.10 30.96 -18.17
N GLY A 167 -34.37 30.56 -18.08
CA GLY A 167 -34.79 29.18 -18.31
C GLY A 167 -35.41 29.03 -19.71
N HIS A 168 -35.02 27.98 -20.45
CA HIS A 168 -35.84 27.46 -21.56
C HIS A 168 -35.67 25.94 -21.78
N SER A 169 -36.80 25.37 -22.20
CA SER A 169 -37.20 23.98 -22.44
C SER A 169 -36.18 22.96 -22.98
N LEU A 170 -36.34 21.70 -22.53
CA LEU A 170 -35.93 20.49 -23.28
C LEU A 170 -36.99 20.10 -24.34
N PRO A 171 -36.64 19.21 -25.27
CA PRO A 171 -37.17 17.83 -25.19
C PRO A 171 -36.05 16.75 -25.28
N HIS A 172 -36.04 15.57 -24.63
CA HIS A 172 -37.09 14.58 -24.29
C HIS A 172 -37.54 13.80 -25.55
N ILE A 173 -37.56 12.46 -25.65
CA ILE A 173 -37.54 11.29 -24.73
C ILE A 173 -36.59 10.20 -25.32
N ALA A 174 -36.27 9.00 -24.82
CA ALA A 174 -36.56 8.12 -23.66
C ALA A 174 -35.33 7.15 -23.48
N ASN A 175 -35.29 5.99 -22.77
CA ASN A 175 -36.25 5.21 -21.95
C ASN A 175 -35.46 4.32 -20.95
N GLY A 176 -36.02 3.94 -19.79
CA GLY A 176 -35.35 2.97 -18.89
C GLY A 176 -35.57 3.06 -17.37
N GLN A 177 -36.84 3.09 -16.92
CA GLN A 177 -37.30 2.75 -15.55
C GLN A 177 -36.32 2.94 -14.37
N MET A 178 -36.39 4.11 -13.69
CA MET A 178 -35.93 4.23 -12.30
C MET A 178 -37.04 3.77 -11.35
N ALA A 179 -36.70 2.93 -10.37
CA ALA A 179 -37.59 2.64 -9.25
C ALA A 179 -37.61 3.82 -8.26
N THR A 180 -38.78 4.20 -7.77
CA THR A 180 -38.95 5.28 -6.78
C THR A 180 -38.50 4.80 -5.40
N VAL A 181 -37.39 5.33 -4.89
CA VAL A 181 -37.10 5.27 -3.45
C VAL A 181 -37.94 6.35 -2.77
N GLN A 182 -38.85 5.95 -1.90
CA GLN A 182 -39.63 6.88 -1.09
C GLN A 182 -38.76 7.39 0.07
N ALA A 183 -38.92 8.65 0.45
CA ALA A 183 -38.27 9.19 1.64
C ALA A 183 -39.06 8.73 2.88
N GLU A 184 -38.64 7.63 3.47
CA GLU A 184 -39.11 7.20 4.79
C GLU A 184 -38.33 8.00 5.85
N ASP A 185 -39.04 8.74 6.72
CA ASP A 185 -38.44 9.45 7.85
C ASP A 185 -37.88 8.44 8.86
N ALA A 186 -36.59 8.14 8.73
CA ALA A 186 -35.85 7.31 9.66
C ALA A 186 -35.75 8.02 11.02
N VAL A 187 -36.70 7.73 11.91
CA VAL A 187 -36.72 8.20 13.29
C VAL A 187 -35.38 7.89 13.94
N ALA A 188 -34.66 8.93 14.37
CA ALA A 188 -33.42 8.77 15.09
C ALA A 188 -33.70 8.20 16.49
N GLU A 189 -33.49 6.89 16.66
CA GLU A 189 -33.43 6.31 18.00
C GLU A 189 -32.24 6.93 18.76
N GLU A 190 -32.53 7.61 19.87
CA GLU A 190 -31.50 8.01 20.82
C GLU A 190 -30.86 6.75 21.41
N ILE A 191 -29.66 6.40 20.92
CA ILE A 191 -28.81 5.41 21.57
C ILE A 191 -28.46 5.96 22.95
N LYS A 192 -29.15 5.45 23.97
CA LYS A 192 -28.87 5.77 25.37
C LYS A 192 -27.46 5.30 25.69
N ASN A 193 -26.57 6.27 25.91
CA ASN A 193 -25.20 6.03 26.34
C ASN A 193 -25.17 5.54 27.80
N GLU A 194 -25.58 4.30 28.03
CA GLU A 194 -25.17 3.59 29.24
C GLU A 194 -23.65 3.35 29.17
N PRO A 195 -22.88 3.74 30.21
CA PRO A 195 -21.42 3.71 30.15
C PRO A 195 -20.89 2.27 30.33
N THR A 196 -20.93 1.49 29.26
CA THR A 196 -20.15 0.25 29.18
C THR A 196 -18.66 0.58 29.14
N GLU A 197 -17.89 -0.11 29.98
CA GLU A 197 -16.43 0.03 30.03
C GLU A 197 -15.81 -0.30 28.66
N PRO A 198 -14.65 0.28 28.30
CA PRO A 198 -14.05 0.14 26.97
C PRO A 198 -13.54 -1.30 26.71
N MET A 199 -14.47 -2.17 26.33
CA MET A 199 -14.28 -3.59 26.04
C MET A 199 -13.12 -3.77 25.05
N THR A 200 -12.12 -4.58 25.41
CA THR A 200 -10.88 -4.62 24.64
C THR A 200 -11.08 -5.28 23.28
N ARG A 201 -10.21 -4.98 22.32
CA ARG A 201 -10.32 -5.57 20.98
C ARG A 201 -10.14 -7.10 20.97
N GLU A 202 -9.51 -7.66 21.99
CA GLU A 202 -9.41 -9.12 22.18
C GLU A 202 -10.71 -9.72 22.75
N GLU A 203 -11.40 -9.02 23.65
CA GLU A 203 -12.76 -9.40 24.09
C GLU A 203 -13.76 -9.36 22.92
N HIS A 204 -13.64 -8.39 22.01
CA HIS A 204 -14.49 -8.30 20.82
C HIS A 204 -14.30 -9.51 19.89
N ASP A 205 -13.05 -9.80 19.49
CA ASP A 205 -12.75 -10.95 18.62
C ASP A 205 -13.15 -12.28 19.29
N LYS A 206 -12.97 -12.41 20.61
CA LYS A 206 -13.43 -13.56 21.40
C LYS A 206 -14.96 -13.69 21.42
N LYS A 207 -15.70 -12.58 21.51
CA LYS A 207 -17.17 -12.55 21.49
C LYS A 207 -17.72 -12.92 20.10
N GLU A 208 -17.17 -12.35 19.03
CA GLU A 208 -17.54 -12.68 17.64
C GLU A 208 -17.32 -14.16 17.33
N ILE A 209 -16.21 -14.74 17.80
CA ILE A 209 -15.91 -16.17 17.65
C ILE A 209 -16.89 -17.06 18.42
N MET A 210 -17.29 -16.64 19.62
CA MET A 210 -18.25 -17.38 20.44
C MET A 210 -19.64 -17.38 19.79
N GLU A 211 -20.11 -16.20 19.35
CA GLU A 211 -21.41 -16.03 18.66
C GLU A 211 -21.46 -16.80 17.33
N ALA A 212 -20.35 -16.83 16.57
CA ALA A 212 -20.25 -17.62 15.35
C ALA A 212 -20.26 -19.14 15.61
N LEU A 213 -19.65 -19.61 16.70
CA LEU A 213 -19.70 -21.02 17.10
C LEU A 213 -21.09 -21.44 17.59
N GLU A 214 -21.78 -20.57 18.33
CA GLU A 214 -23.14 -20.79 18.80
C GLU A 214 -24.12 -20.90 17.61
N LYS A 215 -24.10 -19.93 16.69
CA LYS A 215 -24.88 -19.98 15.43
C LYS A 215 -24.57 -21.19 14.56
N ALA A 216 -23.34 -21.70 14.60
CA ALA A 216 -22.94 -22.93 13.89
C ALA A 216 -23.35 -24.24 14.60
N ASN A 217 -23.92 -24.19 15.81
CA ASN A 217 -24.10 -25.35 16.70
C ASN A 217 -22.78 -26.12 16.92
N GLY A 218 -21.70 -25.40 17.24
CA GLY A 218 -20.37 -25.97 17.51
C GLY A 218 -19.59 -26.49 16.30
N ARG A 219 -20.16 -26.44 15.08
CA ARG A 219 -19.50 -26.90 13.85
C ARG A 219 -18.43 -25.91 13.41
N ARG A 220 -17.21 -26.10 13.94
CA ARG A 220 -16.05 -25.21 13.78
C ARG A 220 -15.80 -24.74 12.34
N ARG A 221 -15.96 -25.58 11.32
CA ARG A 221 -15.81 -25.20 9.90
C ARG A 221 -16.89 -24.23 9.42
N GLU A 222 -18.14 -24.39 9.84
CA GLU A 222 -19.23 -23.47 9.48
C GLU A 222 -19.05 -22.11 10.16
N ALA A 223 -18.59 -22.09 11.43
CA ALA A 223 -18.20 -20.87 12.12
C ALA A 223 -17.02 -20.16 11.43
N ALA A 224 -16.01 -20.91 10.95
CA ALA A 224 -14.88 -20.33 10.22
C ALA A 224 -15.33 -19.66 8.90
N ILE A 225 -16.25 -20.30 8.16
CA ILE A 225 -16.85 -19.74 6.95
C ILE A 225 -17.68 -18.49 7.26
N ALA A 226 -18.51 -18.52 8.32
CA ALA A 226 -19.32 -17.38 8.74
C ALA A 226 -18.48 -16.16 9.16
N LEU A 227 -17.30 -16.39 9.73
CA LEU A 227 -16.30 -15.36 10.09
C LEU A 227 -15.39 -14.95 8.91
N GLY A 228 -15.51 -15.58 7.73
CA GLY A 228 -14.64 -15.32 6.58
C GLY A 228 -13.17 -15.72 6.76
N ILE A 229 -12.85 -16.59 7.72
CA ILE A 229 -11.48 -17.01 8.06
C ILE A 229 -11.23 -18.49 7.76
N SER A 230 -9.95 -18.88 7.59
CA SER A 230 -9.62 -20.30 7.41
C SER A 230 -9.85 -21.12 8.68
N ASP A 231 -10.20 -22.41 8.52
CA ASP A 231 -10.31 -23.40 9.61
C ASP A 231 -9.10 -23.32 10.59
N ARG A 232 -7.90 -23.15 10.03
CA ARG A 232 -6.64 -23.04 10.78
C ARG A 232 -6.51 -21.71 11.54
N THR A 233 -7.06 -20.63 11.01
CA THR A 233 -7.11 -19.32 11.69
C THR A 233 -8.04 -19.39 12.90
N LEU A 234 -9.23 -19.97 12.75
CA LEU A 234 -10.16 -20.17 13.85
C LEU A 234 -9.54 -21.06 14.94
N TYR A 235 -8.98 -22.22 14.56
CA TYR A 235 -8.34 -23.13 15.51
C TYR A 235 -7.20 -22.45 16.30
N ARG A 236 -6.38 -21.62 15.64
CA ARG A 236 -5.33 -20.82 16.32
C ARG A 236 -5.91 -19.87 17.36
N ARG A 237 -7.03 -19.20 17.05
CA ARG A 237 -7.67 -18.24 17.96
C ARG A 237 -8.39 -18.92 19.13
N LEU A 238 -9.12 -20.01 18.89
CA LEU A 238 -9.74 -20.81 19.96
C LEU A 238 -8.71 -21.26 20.99
N LYS A 239 -7.56 -21.78 20.52
CA LYS A 239 -6.44 -22.16 21.37
C LYS A 239 -5.75 -20.97 22.07
N GLN A 240 -5.76 -19.77 21.46
CA GLN A 240 -5.25 -18.54 22.08
C GLN A 240 -6.18 -18.03 23.20
N TYR A 241 -7.50 -18.22 23.06
CA TYR A 241 -8.50 -17.73 24.02
C TYR A 241 -8.99 -18.75 25.06
N GLY A 242 -8.47 -19.98 25.01
CA GLY A 242 -8.85 -21.08 25.93
C GLY A 242 -10.23 -21.68 25.65
N LEU A 243 -10.67 -21.69 24.39
CA LEU A 243 -12.00 -22.10 23.92
C LEU A 243 -11.94 -23.37 23.04
N ASP A 244 -11.08 -24.32 23.36
CA ASP A 244 -10.75 -25.50 22.54
C ASP A 244 -11.39 -26.80 23.05
#